data_AF-A0A354P753-F1
#
_entry.id   AF-A0A354P753-F1
#
_cell.length_a   1.000
_cell.length_b   1.000
_cell.length_c   1.000
_cell.angle_alpha   90.00
_cell.angle_beta   90.00
_cell.angle_gamma   90.00
#
_symmetry.space_group_name_H-M   'P 1'
#
loop_
_entity.id
_entity.type
_entity.pdbx_description
1 polymer ?
#
loop_
_entity_poly.entity_id
_entity_poly.type
_entity_poly.pdbx_seq_one_letter_code
_entity_poly.pdbx_strand_id
1 'polypeptide(L)'
;MASSDFDTNLIQLQANDGGNWRVVASAEIQRTGGADWDPGHEIELRLYRNGLYDRLIDRRVVDTAAMAAPDQPIVLKGDATTQALANDFLQVRIFTRYPNMAYDVELTGATQTNWVSFERVRD
;
A
#
# COMPACT_ATOMS: atom_id res chain seq x y z
N MET A 1 -9.08 0.96 -14.23
CA MET A 1 -9.60 1.92 -13.22
C MET A 1 -9.10 1.42 -11.88
N ALA A 2 -8.67 2.27 -10.94
CA ALA A 2 -8.25 1.77 -9.64
C ALA A 2 -9.45 1.05 -8.99
N SER A 3 -9.27 -0.20 -8.56
CA SER A 3 -10.31 -0.99 -7.91
C SER A 3 -10.89 -0.20 -6.72
N SER A 4 -12.22 -0.15 -6.65
CA SER A 4 -12.99 0.57 -5.62
C SER A 4 -12.75 0.07 -4.19
N ASP A 5 -12.07 -1.07 -4.02
CA ASP A 5 -11.78 -1.64 -2.70
C ASP A 5 -10.63 -0.94 -1.97
N PHE A 6 -9.85 -0.10 -2.66
CA PHE A 6 -8.78 0.69 -2.05
C PHE A 6 -9.29 1.95 -1.35
N ASP A 7 -10.52 2.41 -1.65
CA ASP A 7 -11.12 3.59 -1.01
C ASP A 7 -11.86 3.24 0.30
N THR A 8 -12.31 2.00 0.46
CA THR A 8 -13.09 1.55 1.63
C THR A 8 -12.24 1.00 2.78
N ASN A 9 -10.98 0.63 2.52
CA ASN A 9 -10.01 0.16 3.53
C ASN A 9 -8.91 1.20 3.84
N LEU A 10 -9.26 2.49 3.81
CA LEU A 10 -8.33 3.58 4.04
C LEU A 10 -8.15 3.85 5.55
N ILE A 11 -7.09 3.30 6.14
CA ILE A 11 -6.67 3.73 7.49
C ILE A 11 -5.86 5.02 7.35
N GLN A 12 -6.38 6.09 7.95
CA GLN A 12 -5.78 7.43 7.93
C GLN A 12 -5.62 7.99 9.33
N LEU A 13 -4.60 8.83 9.51
CA LEU A 13 -4.38 9.61 10.72
C LEU A 13 -4.48 11.10 10.39
N GLN A 14 -5.25 11.84 11.17
CA GLN A 14 -5.06 13.29 11.28
C GLN A 14 -4.13 13.56 12.47
N ALA A 15 -2.96 14.13 12.23
CA ALA A 15 -2.00 14.42 13.29
C ALA A 15 -2.55 15.53 14.19
N ASN A 16 -2.62 15.30 15.51
CA ASN A 16 -3.11 16.31 16.46
C ASN A 16 -2.02 17.31 16.86
N ASP A 17 -0.75 16.92 16.74
CA ASP A 17 0.42 17.70 17.07
C ASP A 17 1.53 17.50 16.02
N GLY A 18 2.50 18.41 16.02
CA GLY A 18 3.64 18.32 15.11
C GLY A 18 4.69 17.32 15.56
N GLY A 19 5.39 16.74 14.58
CA GLY A 19 6.67 16.05 14.76
C GLY A 19 6.83 14.78 13.92
N ASN A 20 7.74 13.91 14.35
CA ASN A 20 8.09 12.68 13.65
C ASN A 20 7.10 11.55 13.93
N TRP A 21 6.58 10.96 12.86
CA TRP A 21 5.66 9.83 12.87
C TRP A 21 6.29 8.67 12.12
N ARG A 22 6.26 7.50 12.74
CA ARG A 22 6.56 6.23 12.08
C ARG A 22 5.24 5.62 11.61
N VAL A 23 5.15 5.34 10.32
CA VAL A 23 4.03 4.66 9.71
C VAL A 23 4.48 3.26 9.36
N VAL A 24 3.79 2.25 9.89
CA VAL A 24 4.05 0.84 9.58
C VAL A 24 2.81 0.29 8.90
N ALA A 25 2.98 -0.41 7.79
CA ALA A 25 1.85 -0.93 7.05
C ALA A 25 2.14 -2.31 6.46
N SER A 26 1.07 -3.08 6.29
CA SER A 26 1.05 -4.38 5.65
C SER A 26 -0.16 -4.47 4.74
N ALA A 27 0.03 -4.98 3.54
CA ALA A 27 -1.02 -5.24 2.57
C ALA A 27 -0.74 -6.56 1.86
N GLU A 28 -1.74 -7.41 1.79
CA GLU A 28 -1.77 -8.63 1.01
C GLU A 28 -2.67 -8.40 -0.20
N ILE A 29 -2.14 -8.68 -1.40
CA ILE A 29 -2.72 -8.23 -2.67
C ILE A 29 -2.81 -9.42 -3.61
N GLN A 30 -3.98 -9.60 -4.21
CA GLN A 30 -4.19 -10.61 -5.24
C GLN A 30 -4.77 -9.97 -6.51
N ARG A 31 -4.53 -10.62 -7.65
CA ARG A 31 -5.18 -10.24 -8.91
C ARG A 31 -6.58 -10.84 -8.96
N THR A 32 -7.48 -10.18 -9.68
CA THR A 32 -8.84 -10.65 -9.96
C THR A 32 -9.10 -10.74 -11.45
N GLY A 33 -10.10 -11.53 -11.86
CA GLY A 33 -10.50 -11.64 -13.27
C GLY A 33 -9.82 -12.78 -14.07
N GLY A 34 -9.08 -13.68 -13.41
CA GLY A 34 -8.64 -14.95 -13.99
C GLY A 34 -7.47 -14.89 -14.99
N ALA A 35 -6.92 -13.71 -15.28
CA ALA A 35 -5.66 -13.58 -16.01
C ALA A 35 -4.47 -13.83 -15.07
N ASP A 36 -3.31 -14.21 -15.61
CA ASP A 36 -2.06 -14.38 -14.84
C ASP A 36 -1.41 -13.03 -14.50
N TRP A 37 -0.53 -13.03 -13.49
CA TRP A 37 0.32 -11.88 -13.21
C TRP A 37 1.23 -11.56 -14.40
N ASP A 38 1.30 -10.29 -14.80
CA ASP A 38 2.20 -9.85 -15.86
C ASP A 38 3.60 -9.53 -15.31
N PRO A 39 4.68 -10.06 -15.92
CA PRO A 39 6.04 -9.69 -15.53
C PRO A 39 6.25 -8.17 -15.71
N GLY A 40 6.83 -7.54 -14.69
CA GLY A 40 7.03 -6.10 -14.66
C GLY A 40 5.87 -5.28 -14.11
N HIS A 41 4.75 -5.91 -13.72
CA HIS A 41 3.72 -5.21 -12.93
C HIS A 41 4.32 -4.70 -11.62
N GLU A 42 4.18 -3.42 -11.34
CA GLU A 42 4.68 -2.79 -10.11
C GLU A 42 3.54 -2.52 -9.14
N ILE A 43 3.71 -2.96 -7.90
CA ILE A 43 2.77 -2.74 -6.81
C ILE A 43 3.53 -2.05 -5.68
N GLU A 44 3.00 -0.92 -5.22
CA GLU A 44 3.67 -0.07 -4.25
C GLU A 44 2.74 0.29 -3.09
N LEU A 45 3.31 0.30 -1.90
CA LEU A 45 2.69 0.83 -0.70
C LEU A 45 3.27 2.22 -0.45
N ARG A 46 2.43 3.25 -0.53
CA ARG A 46 2.86 4.65 -0.49
C ARG A 46 2.20 5.39 0.66
N LEU A 47 2.97 6.27 1.29
CA LEU A 47 2.49 7.26 2.24
C LEU A 47 2.16 8.55 1.50
N TYR A 48 0.96 9.06 1.77
CA TYR A 48 0.46 10.35 1.31
C TYR A 48 0.26 11.28 2.50
N ARG A 49 0.46 12.57 2.25
CA ARG A 49 0.16 13.65 3.18
C ARG A 49 -0.70 14.70 2.49
N ASN A 50 -1.84 15.02 3.08
CA ASN A 50 -2.79 16.00 2.54
C ASN A 50 -3.13 15.74 1.05
N GLY A 51 -3.25 14.46 0.69
CA GLY A 51 -3.53 14.00 -0.68
C GLY A 51 -2.34 14.00 -1.64
N LEU A 52 -1.15 14.44 -1.22
CA LEU A 52 0.08 14.42 -2.02
C LEU A 52 0.99 13.26 -1.62
N TYR A 53 1.70 12.69 -2.60
CA TYR A 53 2.70 11.66 -2.33
C TYR A 53 3.83 12.20 -1.44
N ASP A 54 4.16 11.47 -0.37
CA ASP A 54 5.21 11.84 0.58
C ASP A 54 6.38 10.84 0.53
N ARG A 55 6.10 9.54 0.75
CA ARG A 55 7.12 8.50 0.86
C ARG A 55 6.67 7.16 0.26
N LEU A 56 7.64 6.37 -0.20
CA LEU A 56 7.46 4.94 -0.49
C LEU A 56 7.68 4.15 0.81
N ILE A 57 6.80 3.20 1.10
CA ILE A 57 6.93 2.26 2.22
C ILE A 57 7.53 0.94 1.73
N ASP A 58 6.96 0.36 0.68
CA ASP A 58 7.43 -0.89 0.07
C ASP A 58 7.05 -0.94 -1.42
N ARG A 59 7.81 -1.71 -2.20
CA ARG A 59 7.56 -1.95 -3.62
C ARG A 59 7.88 -3.38 -4.01
N ARG A 60 6.99 -3.97 -4.80
CA ARG A 60 7.23 -5.24 -5.48
C ARG A 60 7.04 -5.07 -6.98
N VAL A 61 7.92 -5.72 -7.73
CA VAL A 61 7.79 -5.88 -9.17
C VAL A 61 7.56 -7.37 -9.39
N VAL A 62 6.48 -7.72 -10.06
CA VAL A 62 6.18 -9.10 -10.43
C VAL A 62 7.31 -9.64 -11.29
N ASP A 63 7.89 -10.73 -10.86
CA ASP A 63 8.91 -11.49 -11.57
C ASP A 63 8.39 -12.88 -11.97
N THR A 64 9.25 -13.69 -12.58
CA THR A 64 8.91 -15.06 -12.99
C THR A 64 8.55 -15.98 -11.82
N ALA A 65 9.00 -15.69 -10.60
CA ALA A 65 8.66 -16.49 -9.43
C ALA A 65 7.22 -16.22 -8.98
N ALA A 66 6.79 -14.96 -8.99
CA ALA A 66 5.40 -14.58 -8.75
C ALA A 66 4.45 -15.17 -9.81
N MET A 67 4.91 -15.30 -11.06
CA MET A 67 4.14 -15.99 -12.10
C MET A 67 4.05 -17.51 -11.90
N ALA A 68 5.07 -18.13 -11.30
CA ALA A 68 5.10 -19.59 -11.08
C ALA A 68 4.16 -20.05 -9.94
N ALA A 69 3.79 -19.14 -9.05
CA ALA A 69 2.82 -19.39 -7.97
C ALA A 69 1.73 -18.32 -8.04
N PRO A 70 0.91 -18.32 -9.12
CA PRO A 70 0.06 -17.19 -9.40
C PRO A 70 -0.96 -17.00 -8.27
N ASP A 71 -1.49 -18.06 -7.68
CA ASP A 71 -2.48 -17.94 -6.59
C ASP A 71 -1.89 -17.54 -5.23
N GLN A 72 -0.56 -17.37 -5.13
CA GLN A 72 0.02 -16.77 -3.94
C GLN A 72 -0.16 -15.24 -3.98
N PRO A 73 -0.70 -14.65 -2.90
CA PRO A 73 -0.84 -13.21 -2.85
C PRO A 73 0.53 -12.53 -2.70
N ILE A 74 0.64 -11.33 -3.24
CA ILE A 74 1.80 -10.48 -3.07
C ILE A 74 1.63 -9.73 -1.75
N VAL A 75 2.59 -9.90 -0.86
CA VAL A 75 2.62 -9.20 0.43
C VAL A 75 3.59 -8.02 0.34
N LEU A 76 3.08 -6.82 0.60
CA LEU A 76 3.84 -5.60 0.84
C LEU A 76 3.85 -5.31 2.33
N LYS A 77 5.04 -5.11 2.90
CA LYS A 77 5.18 -4.81 4.32
C LYS A 77 6.43 -3.98 4.56
N GLY A 78 6.25 -2.85 5.23
CA GLY A 78 7.38 -1.98 5.56
C GLY A 78 6.96 -0.86 6.50
N ASP A 79 7.92 0.05 6.70
CA ASP A 79 7.71 1.27 7.46
C ASP A 79 8.36 2.48 6.80
N ALA A 80 7.80 3.65 7.08
CA ALA A 80 8.35 4.93 6.68
C ALA A 80 8.23 5.93 7.83
N THR A 81 9.27 6.74 8.02
CA THR A 81 9.23 7.87 8.96
C THR A 81 9.00 9.16 8.21
N THR A 82 8.09 9.99 8.74
CA THR A 82 7.79 11.29 8.17
C THR A 82 7.56 12.34 9.25
N GLN A 83 7.88 13.59 8.95
CA GLN A 83 7.58 14.71 9.85
C GLN A 83 6.24 15.31 9.46
N ALA A 84 5.25 15.36 10.34
CA ALA A 84 3.94 15.96 10.11
C ALA A 84 3.73 17.21 10.97
N LEU A 85 2.88 18.14 10.52
CA LEU A 85 2.38 19.26 11.29
C LEU A 85 1.04 18.91 11.94
N ALA A 86 0.64 19.70 12.93
CA ALA A 86 -0.71 19.60 13.47
C ALA A 86 -1.74 19.82 12.34
N ASN A 87 -2.75 18.94 12.30
CA ASN A 87 -3.80 18.83 11.31
C ASN A 87 -3.41 18.26 9.94
N ASP A 88 -2.16 17.83 9.72
CA ASP A 88 -1.82 17.06 8.53
C ASP A 88 -2.58 15.73 8.50
N PHE A 89 -3.08 15.36 7.32
CA PHE A 89 -3.70 14.06 7.08
C PHE A 89 -2.69 13.10 6.44
N LEU A 90 -2.32 12.06 7.18
CA LEU A 90 -1.49 10.96 6.70
C LEU A 90 -2.38 9.80 6.24
N GLN A 91 -2.09 9.27 5.06
CA GLN A 91 -2.83 8.17 4.45
C GLN A 91 -1.87 7.18 3.80
N VAL A 92 -2.08 5.89 4.00
CA VAL A 92 -1.39 4.86 3.22
C VAL A 92 -2.28 4.45 2.05
N ARG A 93 -1.70 4.38 0.86
CA ARG A 93 -2.40 4.01 -0.37
C ARG A 93 -1.59 2.99 -1.15
N ILE A 94 -2.28 2.10 -1.83
CA ILE A 94 -1.68 1.17 -2.78
C ILE A 94 -1.67 1.82 -4.15
N PHE A 95 -0.57 1.68 -4.85
CA PHE A 95 -0.41 2.14 -6.22
C PHE A 95 0.02 0.98 -7.09
N THR A 96 -0.64 0.83 -8.24
CA THR A 96 -0.29 -0.17 -9.24
C THR A 96 0.10 0.48 -10.55
N ARG A 97 1.13 -0.08 -11.18
CA ARG A 97 1.52 0.24 -12.55
C ARG A 97 1.51 -1.03 -13.38
N TYR A 98 0.66 -1.01 -14.39
CA TYR A 98 0.48 -2.11 -15.32
C TYR A 98 1.42 -1.96 -16.53
N PRO A 99 2.19 -2.98 -16.90
CA PRO A 99 2.81 -3.04 -18.22
C PRO A 99 1.73 -3.25 -19.30
N ASN A 100 0.71 -4.07 -19.02
CA ASN A 100 -0.47 -4.31 -19.84
C ASN A 100 -1.73 -4.36 -18.96
N MET A 101 -2.86 -3.81 -19.42
CA MET A 101 -4.12 -3.81 -18.65
C MET A 101 -4.94 -5.10 -18.88
N ALA A 102 -4.51 -6.21 -18.29
CA ALA A 102 -5.19 -7.51 -18.43
C ALA A 102 -6.04 -7.94 -17.22
N TYR A 103 -5.85 -7.31 -16.05
CA TYR A 103 -6.53 -7.65 -14.81
C TYR A 103 -6.58 -6.47 -13.84
N ASP A 104 -7.44 -6.59 -12.83
CA ASP A 104 -7.47 -5.71 -11.67
C ASP A 104 -6.78 -6.38 -10.47
N VAL A 105 -6.48 -5.59 -9.44
CA VAL A 105 -5.96 -6.09 -8.17
C VAL A 105 -6.88 -5.70 -7.03
N GLU A 106 -6.93 -6.53 -6.00
CA GLU A 106 -7.71 -6.31 -4.78
C GLU A 106 -6.85 -6.58 -3.54
N LEU A 107 -7.25 -5.98 -2.42
CA LEU A 107 -6.75 -6.36 -1.11
C LEU A 107 -7.36 -7.70 -0.72
N THR A 108 -6.52 -8.67 -0.38
CA THR A 108 -6.95 -9.99 0.07
C THR A 108 -6.49 -10.26 1.49
N GLY A 109 -7.21 -11.12 2.19
CA GLY A 109 -6.89 -11.49 3.56
C GLY A 109 -7.61 -10.67 4.63
N ALA A 110 -7.45 -11.08 5.88
CA ALA A 110 -8.13 -10.50 7.03
C ALA A 110 -7.49 -9.17 7.48
N THR A 111 -8.14 -8.46 8.40
CA THR A 111 -7.57 -7.27 9.06
C THR A 111 -6.21 -7.51 9.74
N GLN A 112 -5.81 -8.78 9.93
CA GLN A 112 -4.50 -9.17 10.46
C GLN A 112 -3.37 -9.08 9.43
N THR A 113 -3.67 -9.19 8.14
CA THR A 113 -2.70 -9.08 7.03
C THR A 113 -2.73 -7.71 6.37
N ASN A 114 -3.88 -7.02 6.44
CA ASN A 114 -4.10 -5.68 5.92
C ASN A 114 -4.30 -4.69 7.07
N TRP A 115 -3.27 -3.89 7.36
CA TRP A 115 -3.32 -2.93 8.46
C TRP A 115 -2.31 -1.78 8.27
N VAL A 116 -2.56 -0.70 8.99
CA VAL A 116 -1.68 0.46 9.10
C VAL A 116 -1.63 0.89 10.56
N SER A 117 -0.42 1.15 11.05
CA SER A 117 -0.16 1.72 12.37
C SER A 117 0.54 3.06 12.21
N PHE A 118 0.17 4.03 13.06
CA PHE A 118 0.81 5.32 13.15
C PHE A 118 1.34 5.52 14.58
N GLU A 119 2.64 5.72 14.69
CA GLU A 119 3.32 5.84 15.98
C GLU A 119 4.08 7.17 16.04
N ARG A 120 3.80 7.96 17.08
CA ARG A 120 4.58 9.18 17.34
C ARG A 120 5.97 8.76 17.84
N VAL A 121 7.01 9.14 17.11
CA VAL A 121 8.40 8.93 17.54
C VAL A 121 8.73 10.04 18.54
N ARG A 122 8.80 9.68 19.83
CA ARG A 122 9.23 10.64 20.85
C ARG A 122 10.72 10.92 20.70
N ASP A 123 11.06 12.21 20.76
CA ASP A 123 12.44 12.67 20.88
C ASP A 123 12.97 12.38 22.30
#